data_AF-A0A438DGU3-F1
#
_entry.id   AF-A0A438DGU3-F1
#
_cell.length_a   1.000
_cell.length_b   1.000
_cell.length_c   1.000
_cell.angle_alpha   90.00
_cell.angle_beta   90.00
_cell.angle_gamma   90.00
#
_symmetry.space_group_name_H-M   'P 1'
#
loop_
_entity.id
_entity.type
_entity.pdbx_description
1 polymer ?
#
loop_
_entity_poly.entity_id
_entity_poly.type
_entity_poly.pdbx_seq_one_letter_code
_entity_poly.pdbx_strand_id
1 'polypeptide(L)'
;MRSRREMDAWEALDVDDSDLGSLLRPCKRQVSTISSSSGSPQPVVGSHPPASTTSSPLIPGPAGALQAAFMQRKTHLHSPLPTQDYLRRVAQEGFPDDDHDFKHHHWLLALDFVRRQGTIEETPLSFMRKCLTADRFPLVVAIIKSSTPNALGDLMVTLKDPTGTIGATIHHKVLTEGKFGRDISVGSVLILQKVTVFSPTRSTYYLNVSLSNVVKVRVLFYVCN
;
A
#
# COMPACT_ATOMS: atom_id res chain seq x y z
N MET A 1 -1.68 -0.47 62.68
CA MET A 1 -1.19 0.89 62.35
C MET A 1 -0.62 0.87 60.94
N ARG A 2 -1.14 1.77 60.06
CA ARG A 2 -0.67 2.22 58.73
C ARG A 2 -0.29 1.11 57.72
N SER A 3 -1.14 0.70 56.77
CA SER A 3 -1.72 1.45 55.64
C SER A 3 -0.71 2.40 54.97
N ARG A 4 -0.11 1.95 53.85
CA ARG A 4 0.65 2.77 52.91
C ARG A 4 -0.30 3.12 51.77
N ARG A 5 -0.66 4.40 51.72
CA ARG A 5 -1.51 5.03 50.69
C ARG A 5 -0.86 4.99 49.30
N GLU A 6 -1.74 4.95 48.32
CA GLU A 6 -1.57 5.40 46.93
C GLU A 6 -0.77 6.70 46.83
N MET A 7 -0.02 6.81 45.73
CA MET A 7 0.27 8.06 45.05
C MET A 7 0.29 7.72 43.55
N ASP A 8 -0.82 8.01 42.89
CA ASP A 8 -0.99 7.94 41.45
C ASP A 8 0.06 8.81 40.75
N ALA A 9 0.70 8.25 39.73
CA ALA A 9 1.69 8.93 38.90
C ALA A 9 1.04 9.87 37.86
N TRP A 10 -0.08 10.51 38.21
CA TRP A 10 -0.84 11.40 37.32
C TRP A 10 -0.92 12.86 37.78
N GLU A 11 -0.32 13.24 38.92
CA GLU A 11 -0.25 14.64 39.40
C GLU A 11 1.02 15.38 38.95
N ALA A 12 1.33 15.42 37.66
CA ALA A 12 2.49 16.18 37.18
C ALA A 12 2.27 16.96 35.88
N LEU A 13 1.03 17.28 35.52
CA LEU A 13 0.76 18.22 34.43
C LEU A 13 -0.44 19.12 34.78
N ASP A 14 -0.24 20.00 35.76
CA ASP A 14 -0.98 21.28 35.76
C ASP A 14 -0.42 22.09 34.59
N VAL A 15 -1.05 21.93 33.43
CA VAL A 15 -0.82 22.80 32.28
C VAL A 15 -1.55 24.11 32.59
N ASP A 16 -0.77 25.17 32.82
CA ASP A 16 -1.23 26.55 32.96
C ASP A 16 -2.02 26.97 31.71
N ASP A 17 -3.25 27.43 31.90
CA ASP A 17 -4.22 27.78 30.85
C ASP A 17 -4.06 29.25 30.37
N SER A 18 -2.87 29.81 30.53
CA SER A 18 -2.57 31.22 30.26
C SER A 18 -1.91 31.43 28.89
N ASP A 19 -2.58 31.05 27.79
CA ASP A 19 -2.21 31.53 26.43
C ASP A 19 -3.40 31.60 25.45
N LEU A 20 -4.64 31.62 25.94
CA LEU A 20 -5.81 31.99 25.13
C LEU A 20 -5.96 33.52 25.08
N GLY A 21 -5.13 34.20 24.29
CA GLY A 21 -5.20 35.65 24.24
C GLY A 21 -4.30 36.41 23.26
N SER A 22 -4.05 35.93 22.04
CA SER A 22 -3.32 36.75 21.04
C SER A 22 -3.76 36.60 19.57
N LEU A 23 -4.99 36.15 19.31
CA LEU A 23 -5.55 36.08 17.95
C LEU A 23 -6.63 37.11 17.62
N LEU A 24 -6.66 38.25 18.30
CA LEU A 24 -7.51 39.37 17.85
C LEU A 24 -6.82 40.72 18.11
N ARG A 25 -6.10 41.24 17.10
CA ARG A 25 -6.00 42.70 16.92
C ARG A 25 -6.25 43.11 15.46
N PRO A 26 -7.21 44.02 15.20
CA PRO A 26 -7.50 44.55 13.88
C PRO A 26 -6.57 45.71 13.53
N CYS A 27 -6.03 45.75 12.30
CA CYS A 27 -5.38 46.94 11.77
C CYS A 27 -6.19 47.53 10.61
N LYS A 28 -6.69 48.73 10.87
CA LYS A 28 -7.39 49.63 9.96
C LYS A 28 -6.37 50.63 9.41
N ARG A 29 -6.49 50.94 8.10
CA ARG A 29 -6.18 52.24 7.44
C ARG A 29 -4.70 52.58 7.14
N GLN A 30 -4.35 52.82 5.88
CA GLN A 30 -4.38 54.16 5.24
C GLN A 30 -4.02 54.14 3.75
N VAL A 31 -4.81 54.88 2.98
CA VAL A 31 -4.55 55.34 1.61
C VAL A 31 -3.50 56.45 1.64
N SER A 32 -2.56 56.48 0.68
CA SER A 32 -2.00 57.71 0.08
C SER A 32 -1.16 57.40 -1.17
N THR A 33 -1.14 58.40 -2.04
CA THR A 33 -0.98 58.43 -3.49
C THR A 33 0.46 58.69 -3.97
N ILE A 34 0.81 58.08 -5.12
CA ILE A 34 1.75 58.44 -6.22
C ILE A 34 2.87 59.48 -5.95
N SER A 35 4.11 59.13 -6.30
CA SER A 35 5.08 60.02 -6.97
C SER A 35 6.12 59.22 -7.77
N SER A 36 6.33 59.65 -9.00
CA SER A 36 7.15 59.12 -10.09
C SER A 36 8.66 59.34 -9.96
N SER A 37 9.48 58.41 -10.47
CA SER A 37 10.69 58.76 -11.24
C SER A 37 11.15 57.59 -12.14
N SER A 38 11.76 58.01 -13.24
CA SER A 38 12.03 57.36 -14.52
C SER A 38 13.31 56.51 -14.60
N GLY A 39 13.34 55.50 -15.47
CA GLY A 39 14.59 54.93 -15.99
C GLY A 39 14.42 53.64 -16.84
N SER A 40 14.27 53.79 -18.16
CA SER A 40 14.55 52.75 -19.19
C SER A 40 16.08 52.58 -19.38
N PRO A 41 16.68 51.55 -20.07
CA PRO A 41 16.13 50.78 -21.20
C PRO A 41 16.52 49.27 -21.36
N GLN A 42 15.62 48.50 -22.01
CA GLN A 42 15.80 47.51 -23.12
C GLN A 42 16.82 46.31 -23.07
N PRO A 43 16.62 45.26 -23.92
CA PRO A 43 16.81 43.84 -23.58
C PRO A 43 17.98 43.13 -24.30
N VAL A 44 18.35 41.93 -23.82
CA VAL A 44 19.26 41.02 -24.54
C VAL A 44 18.55 39.71 -24.88
N VAL A 45 18.53 39.39 -26.17
CA VAL A 45 18.01 38.17 -26.80
C VAL A 45 19.15 37.14 -26.93
N GLY A 46 18.85 35.87 -26.64
CA GLY A 46 19.71 34.73 -26.96
C GLY A 46 18.97 33.38 -26.98
N SER A 47 18.59 32.94 -28.19
CA SER A 47 18.47 31.55 -28.74
C SER A 47 17.58 30.44 -28.11
N HIS A 48 16.68 29.86 -28.94
CA HIS A 48 15.78 28.67 -28.77
C HIS A 48 16.44 27.32 -29.22
N PRO A 49 15.74 26.12 -29.28
CA PRO A 49 14.90 25.27 -28.37
C PRO A 49 15.41 23.76 -28.37
N PRO A 50 14.70 22.63 -28.03
CA PRO A 50 13.31 22.32 -27.58
C PRO A 50 13.29 21.62 -26.17
N ALA A 51 12.20 21.32 -25.46
CA ALA A 51 10.88 20.84 -25.84
C ALA A 51 9.85 21.23 -24.78
N SER A 52 8.65 21.52 -25.24
CA SER A 52 7.44 21.67 -24.43
C SER A 52 7.04 20.34 -23.80
N THR A 53 7.25 20.20 -22.49
CA THR A 53 6.34 19.44 -21.62
C THR A 53 5.80 20.41 -20.60
N THR A 54 4.59 20.91 -20.85
CA THR A 54 3.84 21.73 -19.92
C THR A 54 3.47 20.89 -18.68
N SER A 55 4.35 20.80 -17.69
CA SER A 55 3.93 20.50 -16.32
C SER A 55 3.64 21.84 -15.65
N SER A 56 2.36 22.17 -15.50
CA SER A 56 1.96 23.33 -14.69
C SER A 56 2.61 23.22 -13.30
N PRO A 57 3.20 24.31 -12.76
CA PRO A 57 3.78 24.30 -11.42
C PRO A 57 2.73 23.86 -10.40
N LEU A 58 3.05 22.86 -9.57
CA LEU A 58 2.18 22.43 -8.48
C LEU A 58 2.25 23.44 -7.35
N ILE A 59 1.09 23.90 -6.88
CA ILE A 59 1.00 24.82 -5.75
C ILE A 59 1.50 24.10 -4.48
N PRO A 60 2.47 24.62 -3.72
CA PRO A 60 2.91 23.96 -2.49
C PRO A 60 1.81 23.92 -1.42
N GLY A 61 1.72 22.80 -0.69
CA GLY A 61 0.80 22.64 0.44
C GLY A 61 -0.54 21.97 0.10
N PRO A 62 -1.53 22.03 1.00
CA PRO A 62 -2.78 21.27 0.88
C PRO A 62 -3.57 21.53 -0.41
N ALA A 63 -3.48 22.75 -0.96
CA ALA A 63 -4.09 23.11 -2.24
C ALA A 63 -3.44 22.39 -3.44
N GLY A 64 -2.13 22.13 -3.38
CA GLY A 64 -1.40 21.35 -4.38
C GLY A 64 -1.83 19.90 -4.48
N ALA A 65 -2.19 19.30 -3.34
CA ALA A 65 -2.67 17.93 -3.30
C ALA A 65 -3.99 17.77 -4.08
N LEU A 66 -4.89 18.75 -4.00
CA LEU A 66 -6.11 18.79 -4.80
C LEU A 66 -5.80 18.95 -6.30
N GLN A 67 -4.86 19.83 -6.64
CA GLN A 67 -4.43 20.01 -8.04
C GLN A 67 -3.84 18.73 -8.63
N ALA A 68 -2.98 18.03 -7.87
CA ALA A 68 -2.44 16.73 -8.26
C ALA A 68 -3.54 15.67 -8.46
N ALA A 69 -4.52 15.62 -7.56
CA ALA A 69 -5.67 14.71 -7.65
C ALA A 69 -6.54 14.99 -8.90
N PHE A 70 -6.75 16.27 -9.25
CA PHE A 70 -7.47 16.64 -10.47
C PHE A 70 -6.71 16.30 -11.76
N MET A 71 -5.37 16.36 -11.76
CA MET A 71 -4.56 15.96 -12.90
C MET A 71 -4.57 14.44 -13.10
N GLN A 72 -4.54 13.65 -12.02
CA GLN A 72 -4.72 12.19 -12.07
C GLN A 72 -6.12 11.77 -12.59
N ARG A 73 -7.14 12.60 -12.37
CA ARG A 73 -8.50 12.36 -12.88
C ARG A 73 -8.59 12.38 -14.41
N LYS A 74 -7.68 13.08 -15.11
CA LYS A 74 -7.68 13.16 -16.57
C LYS A 74 -7.09 11.91 -17.25
N THR A 75 -6.26 11.14 -16.55
CA THR A 75 -5.64 9.93 -17.11
C THR A 75 -6.48 8.67 -16.89
N HIS A 76 -7.42 8.69 -15.95
CA HIS A 76 -8.20 7.51 -15.57
C HIS A 76 -9.66 7.64 -16.02
N LEU A 77 -9.94 7.25 -17.26
CA LEU A 77 -11.30 7.16 -17.80
C LEU A 77 -12.02 5.94 -17.23
N HIS A 78 -12.28 5.85 -15.92
CA HIS A 78 -13.31 4.98 -15.33
C HIS A 78 -13.65 5.46 -13.90
N SER A 79 -14.89 5.96 -13.75
CA SER A 79 -15.66 6.33 -12.55
C SER A 79 -14.97 7.16 -11.44
N PRO A 80 -15.49 8.37 -11.11
CA PRO A 80 -14.99 9.15 -9.99
C PRO A 80 -15.55 8.63 -8.66
N LEU A 81 -14.70 8.07 -7.82
CA LEU A 81 -15.03 7.84 -6.41
C LEU A 81 -15.12 9.20 -5.68
N PRO A 82 -16.15 9.44 -4.86
CA PRO A 82 -16.24 10.62 -4.00
C PRO A 82 -15.02 10.72 -3.06
N THR A 83 -14.52 11.94 -2.83
CA THR A 83 -13.30 12.20 -2.02
C THR A 83 -13.35 11.55 -0.63
N GLN A 84 -14.53 11.50 -0.01
CA GLN A 84 -14.70 10.84 1.29
C GLN A 84 -14.52 9.32 1.24
N ASP A 85 -14.96 8.68 0.15
CA ASP A 85 -14.75 7.24 -0.03
C ASP A 85 -13.30 6.92 -0.33
N TYR A 86 -12.60 7.80 -1.05
CA TYR A 86 -11.15 7.70 -1.24
C TYR A 86 -10.41 7.79 0.10
N LEU A 87 -10.68 8.82 0.91
CA LEU A 87 -10.06 8.99 2.23
C LEU A 87 -10.35 7.80 3.15
N ARG A 88 -11.57 7.26 3.13
CA ARG A 88 -11.94 6.06 3.89
C ARG A 88 -11.13 4.84 3.44
N ARG A 89 -10.98 4.62 2.13
CA ARG A 89 -10.17 3.52 1.58
C ARG A 89 -8.70 3.68 1.91
N VAL A 90 -8.13 4.88 1.79
CA VAL A 90 -6.74 5.13 2.17
C VAL A 90 -6.51 4.93 3.67
N ALA A 91 -7.47 5.32 4.52
CA ALA A 91 -7.37 5.08 5.96
C ALA A 91 -7.50 3.59 6.35
N GLN A 92 -8.23 2.79 5.57
CA GLN A 92 -8.47 1.37 5.84
C GLN A 92 -7.45 0.44 5.17
N GLU A 93 -6.96 0.80 3.99
CA GLU A 93 -6.19 -0.08 3.10
C GLU A 93 -4.80 0.51 2.76
N GLY A 94 -4.51 1.75 3.16
CA GLY A 94 -3.29 2.48 2.77
C GLY A 94 -3.45 3.19 1.43
N PHE A 95 -2.45 4.00 1.04
CA PHE A 95 -2.44 4.58 -0.32
C PHE A 95 -2.42 3.44 -1.34
N PRO A 96 -3.18 3.54 -2.45
CA PRO A 96 -3.08 2.57 -3.53
C PRO A 96 -1.65 2.63 -4.06
N ASP A 97 -0.86 1.66 -3.64
CA ASP A 97 0.45 1.37 -4.21
C ASP A 97 0.20 1.19 -5.71
N ASP A 98 0.90 1.94 -6.57
CA ASP A 98 0.92 1.57 -7.99
C ASP A 98 1.70 0.26 -8.04
N ASP A 99 0.96 -0.84 -7.86
CA ASP A 99 1.52 -2.13 -7.49
C ASP A 99 2.17 -2.74 -8.75
N HIS A 100 3.37 -2.23 -9.04
CA HIS A 100 4.18 -2.61 -10.18
C HIS A 100 4.41 -4.12 -10.19
N ASP A 101 4.36 -4.78 -9.03
CA ASP A 101 4.52 -6.22 -8.85
C ASP A 101 3.62 -7.04 -9.80
N PHE A 102 2.39 -6.58 -10.06
CA PHE A 102 1.46 -7.26 -10.98
C PHE A 102 1.73 -6.99 -12.46
N LYS A 103 2.67 -6.09 -12.76
CA LYS A 103 3.16 -5.81 -14.11
C LYS A 103 4.50 -6.53 -14.38
N HIS A 104 5.13 -7.11 -13.36
CA HIS A 104 6.40 -7.81 -13.52
C HIS A 104 6.26 -9.11 -14.31
N HIS A 105 7.30 -9.45 -15.07
CA HIS A 105 7.34 -10.63 -15.92
C HIS A 105 7.00 -11.93 -15.17
N HIS A 106 7.42 -12.07 -13.91
CA HIS A 106 7.21 -13.28 -13.11
C HIS A 106 5.74 -13.51 -12.75
N TRP A 107 4.99 -12.44 -12.49
CA TRP A 107 3.54 -12.49 -12.30
C TRP A 107 2.85 -12.94 -13.58
N LEU A 108 3.20 -12.33 -14.71
CA LEU A 108 2.65 -12.67 -16.03
C LEU A 108 2.93 -14.13 -16.40
N LEU A 109 4.16 -14.62 -16.17
CA LEU A 109 4.53 -16.02 -16.39
C LEU A 109 3.75 -17.00 -15.50
N ALA A 110 3.37 -16.59 -14.29
CA ALA A 110 2.55 -17.39 -13.40
C ALA A 110 1.12 -17.51 -13.94
N LEU A 111 0.54 -16.39 -14.37
CA LEU A 111 -0.79 -16.37 -15.01
C LEU A 111 -0.81 -17.18 -16.31
N ASP A 112 0.22 -17.08 -17.14
CA ASP A 112 0.33 -17.88 -18.37
C ASP A 112 0.53 -19.37 -18.10
N PHE A 113 1.17 -19.73 -16.99
CA PHE A 113 1.27 -21.12 -16.54
C PHE A 113 -0.09 -21.67 -16.11
N VAL A 114 -0.87 -20.88 -15.37
CA VAL A 114 -2.24 -21.23 -14.97
C VAL A 114 -3.14 -21.37 -16.19
N ARG A 115 -3.13 -20.38 -17.10
CA ARG A 115 -3.96 -20.38 -18.32
C ARG A 115 -3.72 -21.61 -19.18
N ARG A 116 -2.46 -22.06 -19.29
CA ARG A 116 -2.09 -23.26 -20.05
C ARG A 116 -2.56 -24.58 -19.42
N GLN A 117 -2.88 -24.60 -18.13
CA GLN A 117 -3.47 -25.79 -17.48
C GLN A 117 -4.96 -25.97 -17.79
N GLY A 118 -5.63 -24.97 -18.39
CA GLY A 118 -6.89 -25.16 -19.14
C GLY A 118 -8.15 -25.56 -18.36
N THR A 119 -8.15 -25.61 -17.02
CA THR A 119 -9.33 -26.16 -16.29
C THR A 119 -9.64 -25.47 -14.96
N ILE A 120 -8.80 -24.57 -14.43
CA ILE A 120 -9.02 -23.98 -13.11
C ILE A 120 -8.96 -22.46 -13.17
N GLU A 121 -10.07 -21.81 -12.82
CA GLU A 121 -10.13 -20.36 -12.61
C GLU A 121 -9.39 -20.00 -11.31
N GLU A 122 -8.55 -18.98 -11.38
CA GLU A 122 -7.87 -18.44 -10.21
C GLU A 122 -8.88 -17.89 -9.22
N THR A 123 -8.74 -18.26 -7.94
CA THR A 123 -9.57 -17.71 -6.87
C THR A 123 -8.91 -16.43 -6.33
N PRO A 124 -9.56 -15.27 -6.45
CA PRO A 124 -9.04 -14.03 -5.89
C PRO A 124 -8.98 -14.07 -4.36
N LEU A 125 -7.96 -13.46 -3.77
CA LEU A 125 -7.78 -13.45 -2.31
C LEU A 125 -8.96 -12.79 -1.58
N SER A 126 -9.54 -11.74 -2.17
CA SER A 126 -10.71 -11.05 -1.63
C SER A 126 -11.97 -11.94 -1.54
N PHE A 127 -12.09 -12.94 -2.40
CA PHE A 127 -13.21 -13.88 -2.41
C PHE A 127 -13.13 -14.86 -1.24
N MET A 128 -11.91 -15.24 -0.84
CA MET A 128 -11.69 -16.21 0.23
C MET A 128 -12.21 -15.74 1.59
N ARG A 129 -12.23 -14.43 1.82
CA ARG A 129 -12.83 -13.81 3.03
C ARG A 129 -14.35 -13.91 3.07
N LYS A 130 -15.00 -14.10 1.91
CA LYS A 130 -16.45 -14.11 1.76
C LYS A 130 -17.03 -15.53 1.73
N CYS A 131 -16.23 -16.51 1.30
CA CYS A 131 -16.69 -17.89 1.10
C CYS A 131 -16.04 -18.85 2.11
N LEU A 132 -16.59 -18.91 3.33
CA LEU A 132 -16.10 -19.82 4.39
C LEU A 132 -16.70 -21.22 4.31
N THR A 133 -17.65 -21.44 3.40
CA THR A 133 -18.29 -22.74 3.16
C THR A 133 -17.51 -23.61 2.18
N ALA A 134 -16.53 -23.05 1.47
CA ALA A 134 -15.64 -23.79 0.60
C ALA A 134 -14.58 -24.51 1.45
N ASP A 135 -14.55 -25.84 1.35
CA ASP A 135 -13.58 -26.66 2.08
C ASP A 135 -12.15 -26.39 1.60
N ARG A 136 -11.98 -26.10 0.29
CA ARG A 136 -10.69 -25.80 -0.34
C ARG A 136 -10.84 -24.86 -1.53
N PHE A 137 -9.91 -23.93 -1.67
CA PHE A 137 -9.80 -23.07 -2.84
C PHE A 137 -8.98 -23.78 -3.93
N PRO A 138 -9.53 -23.91 -5.16
CA PRO A 138 -8.94 -24.78 -6.17
C PRO A 138 -7.58 -24.28 -6.65
N LEU A 139 -7.42 -22.96 -6.78
CA LEU A 139 -6.18 -22.32 -7.23
C LEU A 139 -6.06 -20.90 -6.69
N VAL A 140 -4.88 -20.53 -6.22
CA VAL A 140 -4.54 -19.17 -5.76
C VAL A 140 -3.17 -18.80 -6.35
N VAL A 141 -3.05 -17.62 -6.94
CA VAL A 141 -1.77 -17.05 -7.35
C VAL A 141 -1.51 -15.79 -6.54
N ALA A 142 -0.38 -15.72 -5.84
CA ALA A 142 -0.10 -14.58 -4.97
C ALA A 142 1.39 -14.34 -4.78
N ILE A 143 1.75 -13.08 -4.53
CA ILE A 143 3.10 -12.61 -4.28
C ILE A 143 3.35 -12.58 -2.78
N ILE A 144 4.53 -13.03 -2.33
CA ILE A 144 4.95 -12.85 -0.95
C ILE A 144 5.32 -11.38 -0.72
N LYS A 145 4.46 -10.65 -0.02
CA LYS A 145 4.69 -9.24 0.36
C LYS A 145 5.65 -9.11 1.53
N SER A 146 5.52 -10.00 2.52
CA SER A 146 6.39 -10.05 3.69
C SER A 146 6.52 -11.47 4.19
N SER A 147 7.62 -11.76 4.90
CA SER A 147 7.88 -13.06 5.49
C SER A 147 8.61 -12.93 6.82
N THR A 148 8.14 -13.67 7.83
CA THR A 148 8.72 -13.72 9.18
C THR A 148 8.86 -15.18 9.59
N PRO A 149 10.08 -15.68 9.85
CA PRO A 149 10.28 -17.03 10.37
C PRO A 149 9.57 -17.19 11.73
N ASN A 150 8.92 -18.33 11.96
CA ASN A 150 8.41 -18.68 13.27
C ASN A 150 9.46 -19.48 14.07
N ALA A 151 9.30 -19.54 15.39
CA ALA A 151 10.23 -20.26 16.28
C ALA A 151 10.15 -21.80 16.15
N LEU A 152 9.19 -22.32 15.37
CA LEU A 152 8.92 -23.74 15.17
C LEU A 152 9.35 -24.25 13.78
N GLY A 153 9.97 -23.40 12.97
CA GLY A 153 10.48 -23.72 11.63
C GLY A 153 9.53 -23.46 10.47
N ASP A 154 8.26 -23.10 10.71
CA ASP A 154 7.38 -22.61 9.64
C ASP A 154 7.63 -21.12 9.35
N LEU A 155 7.11 -20.65 8.23
CA LEU A 155 7.24 -19.26 7.79
C LEU A 155 5.87 -18.59 7.79
N MET A 156 5.72 -17.52 8.57
CA MET A 156 4.56 -16.64 8.46
C MET A 156 4.79 -15.69 7.28
N VAL A 157 3.81 -15.55 6.40
CA VAL A 157 3.90 -14.65 5.25
C VAL A 157 2.63 -13.83 5.08
N THR A 158 2.76 -12.67 4.44
CA THR A 158 1.62 -11.95 3.86
C THR A 158 1.64 -12.17 2.37
N LEU A 159 0.56 -12.75 1.83
CA LEU A 159 0.37 -12.95 0.40
C LEU A 159 -0.47 -11.81 -0.17
N LYS A 160 -0.16 -11.37 -1.39
CA LYS A 160 -0.93 -10.35 -2.11
C LYS A 160 -1.26 -10.75 -3.55
N ASP A 161 -2.44 -10.37 -3.99
CA ASP A 161 -2.90 -10.43 -5.38
C ASP A 161 -3.53 -9.05 -5.73
N PRO A 162 -3.95 -8.82 -6.98
CA PRO A 162 -4.59 -7.55 -7.36
C PRO A 162 -5.87 -7.23 -6.58
N THR A 163 -6.43 -8.19 -5.85
CA THR A 163 -7.70 -8.03 -5.12
C THR A 163 -7.51 -7.80 -3.63
N GLY A 164 -6.31 -8.02 -3.08
CA GLY A 164 -5.99 -7.69 -1.70
C GLY A 164 -4.84 -8.49 -1.14
N THR A 165 -4.82 -8.58 0.19
CA THR A 165 -3.79 -9.31 0.94
C THR A 165 -4.41 -10.29 1.92
N ILE A 166 -3.68 -11.35 2.24
CA ILE A 166 -4.06 -12.32 3.27
C ILE A 166 -2.82 -12.83 4.00
N GLY A 167 -2.94 -13.10 5.30
CA GLY A 167 -1.91 -13.82 6.03
C GLY A 167 -1.86 -15.30 5.65
N ALA A 168 -0.69 -15.92 5.75
CA ALA A 168 -0.54 -17.34 5.55
C ALA A 168 0.59 -17.92 6.41
N THR A 169 0.53 -19.22 6.68
CA THR A 169 1.63 -20.00 7.22
C THR A 169 2.11 -20.97 6.15
N ILE A 170 3.43 -21.06 5.95
CA ILE A 170 4.08 -22.02 5.07
C ILE A 170 4.80 -23.04 5.94
N HIS A 171 4.30 -24.27 5.94
CA HIS A 171 4.81 -25.35 6.77
C HIS A 171 6.30 -25.64 6.50
N HIS A 172 7.09 -25.93 7.54
CA HIS A 172 8.55 -26.13 7.45
C HIS A 172 8.97 -27.13 6.36
N LYS A 173 8.18 -28.18 6.12
CA LYS A 173 8.43 -29.16 5.04
C LYS A 173 8.49 -28.55 3.64
N VAL A 174 7.74 -27.48 3.38
CA VAL A 174 7.82 -26.74 2.10
C VAL A 174 9.20 -26.11 1.93
N LEU A 175 9.78 -25.64 3.04
CA LEU A 175 11.05 -24.91 3.09
C LEU A 175 12.25 -25.85 3.09
N THR A 176 12.12 -27.05 3.65
CA THR A 176 13.24 -27.98 3.93
C THR A 176 13.25 -29.21 3.03
N GLU A 177 12.11 -29.89 2.88
CA GLU A 177 11.98 -31.14 2.12
C GLU A 177 11.60 -30.88 0.65
N GLY A 178 11.02 -29.71 0.36
CA GLY A 178 10.58 -29.33 -0.97
C GLY A 178 11.69 -28.75 -1.85
N LYS A 179 11.49 -28.84 -3.17
CA LYS A 179 12.34 -28.14 -4.16
C LYS A 179 12.20 -26.61 -4.15
N PHE A 180 11.26 -26.09 -3.37
CA PHE A 180 10.84 -24.69 -3.38
C PHE A 180 11.49 -23.83 -2.31
N GLY A 181 12.16 -24.41 -1.31
CA GLY A 181 12.63 -23.65 -0.14
C GLY A 181 13.53 -22.46 -0.48
N ARG A 182 14.42 -22.63 -1.46
CA ARG A 182 15.31 -21.57 -1.96
C ARG A 182 14.60 -20.46 -2.73
N ASP A 183 13.41 -20.76 -3.26
CA ASP A 183 12.61 -19.85 -4.08
C ASP A 183 11.57 -19.10 -3.25
N ILE A 184 11.35 -19.48 -1.99
CA ILE A 184 10.36 -18.87 -1.09
C ILE A 184 10.99 -17.69 -0.37
N SER A 185 10.81 -16.51 -0.93
CA SER A 185 11.27 -15.23 -0.40
C SER A 185 10.28 -14.12 -0.74
N VAL A 186 10.42 -12.96 -0.09
CA VAL A 186 9.66 -11.75 -0.47
C VAL A 186 9.87 -11.45 -1.96
N GLY A 187 8.77 -11.10 -2.65
CA GLY A 187 8.73 -10.86 -4.09
C GLY A 187 8.48 -12.10 -4.95
N SER A 188 8.59 -13.31 -4.38
CA SER A 188 8.28 -14.54 -5.12
C SER A 188 6.78 -14.72 -5.33
N VAL A 189 6.40 -15.21 -6.51
CA VAL A 189 5.01 -15.55 -6.86
C VAL A 189 4.79 -17.04 -6.57
N LEU A 190 3.80 -17.32 -5.73
CA LEU A 190 3.34 -18.66 -5.38
C LEU A 190 2.14 -19.03 -6.25
N ILE A 191 2.15 -20.25 -6.79
CA ILE A 191 1.00 -20.88 -7.43
C ILE A 191 0.58 -22.03 -6.53
N LEU A 192 -0.56 -21.87 -5.87
CA LEU A 192 -1.07 -22.77 -4.84
C LEU A 192 -2.36 -23.46 -5.32
N GLN A 193 -2.54 -24.73 -4.99
CA GLN A 193 -3.76 -25.49 -5.28
C GLN A 193 -4.33 -26.13 -4.03
N LYS A 194 -5.66 -26.30 -4.01
CA LYS A 194 -6.41 -26.98 -2.96
C LYS A 194 -6.08 -26.44 -1.56
N VAL A 195 -5.90 -25.12 -1.45
CA VAL A 195 -5.50 -24.46 -0.21
C VAL A 195 -6.71 -24.26 0.70
N THR A 196 -6.51 -24.44 2.00
CA THR A 196 -7.54 -24.24 3.02
C THR A 196 -7.34 -22.89 3.70
N VAL A 197 -8.43 -22.18 3.99
CA VAL A 197 -8.42 -21.02 4.89
C VAL A 197 -8.79 -21.48 6.29
N PHE A 198 -8.05 -21.01 7.29
CA PHE A 198 -8.44 -21.12 8.69
C PHE A 198 -8.77 -19.74 9.25
N SER A 199 -9.73 -19.70 10.17
CA SER A 199 -10.20 -18.47 10.79
C SER A 199 -10.13 -18.63 12.31
N PRO A 200 -9.01 -18.25 12.95
CA PRO A 200 -8.87 -18.39 14.40
C PRO A 200 -9.81 -17.46 15.15
N THR A 201 -10.20 -16.34 14.55
CA THR A 201 -11.27 -15.46 15.05
C THR A 201 -12.20 -15.09 13.89
N ARG A 202 -13.45 -14.68 14.19
CA ARG A 202 -14.48 -14.35 13.17
C ARG A 202 -14.10 -13.26 12.15
N SER A 203 -13.02 -12.51 12.41
CA SER A 203 -12.54 -11.42 11.58
C SER A 203 -11.15 -11.66 10.97
N THR A 204 -10.47 -12.75 11.35
CA THR A 204 -9.14 -13.07 10.86
C THR A 204 -9.17 -14.32 10.01
N TYR A 205 -8.44 -14.28 8.89
CA TYR A 205 -8.41 -15.34 7.90
C TYR A 205 -6.97 -15.54 7.47
N TYR A 206 -6.53 -16.78 7.50
CA TYR A 206 -5.17 -17.17 7.17
C TYR A 206 -5.18 -18.40 6.28
N LEU A 207 -4.24 -18.48 5.34
CA LEU A 207 -4.01 -19.71 4.59
C LEU A 207 -3.02 -20.61 5.34
N ASN A 208 -3.26 -21.92 5.28
CA ASN A 208 -2.25 -22.90 5.66
C ASN A 208 -1.71 -23.56 4.39
N VAL A 209 -0.43 -23.36 4.13
CA VAL A 209 0.25 -23.85 2.93
C VAL A 209 1.14 -25.03 3.30
N SER A 210 0.75 -26.21 2.82
CA SER A 210 1.54 -27.43 2.94
C SER A 210 2.26 -27.76 1.63
N LEU A 211 3.19 -28.73 1.66
CA LEU A 211 3.99 -29.10 0.49
C LEU A 211 3.15 -29.55 -0.71
N SER A 212 2.02 -30.20 -0.47
CA SER A 212 1.10 -30.65 -1.52
C SER A 212 0.28 -29.52 -2.15
N ASN A 213 0.21 -28.36 -1.49
CA ASN A 213 -0.47 -27.19 -2.04
C ASN A 213 0.39 -26.43 -3.04
N VAL A 214 1.72 -26.50 -2.93
CA VAL A 214 2.63 -25.68 -3.75
C VAL A 214 2.86 -26.35 -5.09
N VAL A 215 2.31 -25.76 -6.16
CA VAL A 215 2.50 -26.24 -7.54
C VAL A 215 3.79 -25.71 -8.12
N LYS A 216 4.02 -24.41 -7.97
CA LYS A 216 5.16 -23.71 -8.57
C LYS A 216 5.45 -22.44 -7.79
N VAL A 217 6.74 -22.11 -7.71
CA VAL A 217 7.23 -20.81 -7.27
C VAL A 217 7.95 -20.14 -8.43
N ARG A 218 7.74 -18.83 -8.59
CA ARG A 218 8.46 -17.97 -9.54
C ARG A 218 9.18 -16.89 -8.74
N VAL A 219 10.51 -16.88 -8.82
CA VAL A 219 11.36 -15.89 -8.15
C VAL A 219 11.59 -14.68 -9.03
N LEU A 220 11.76 -13.52 -8.39
CA LEU A 220 12.31 -12.34 -9.03
C LEU A 220 13.83 -12.51 -9.09
N PHE A 221 14.39 -12.76 -10.27
CA PHE A 221 15.85 -12.69 -10.43
C PHE A 221 16.23 -11.21 -10.53
N TYR A 222 16.51 -10.56 -9.40
CA TYR A 222 17.48 -9.47 -9.46
C TYR A 222 18.82 -10.14 -9.71
N VAL A 223 19.26 -10.13 -10.96
CA VAL A 223 20.67 -10.30 -11.27
C VAL A 223 21.36 -9.09 -10.65
N CYS A 224 21.82 -9.23 -9.40
CA CYS A 224 22.87 -8.36 -8.89
C CYS A 224 24.11 -8.68 -9.73
N ASN A 225 24.41 -7.82 -10.72
CA ASN A 225 25.74 -7.76 -11.33
C ASN A 225 26.73 -7.20 -10.31
#